data_AF-A0A251WXR3-F1
#
_entry.id   AF-A0A251WXR3-F1
#
_cell.length_a   1.000
_cell.length_b   1.000
_cell.length_c   1.000
_cell.angle_alpha   90.00
_cell.angle_beta   90.00
_cell.angle_gamma   90.00
#
_symmetry.space_group_name_H-M   'P 1'
#
loop_
_entity.id
_entity.type
_entity.pdbx_description
1 polymer ?
#
loop_
_entity_poly.entity_id
_entity_poly.type
_entity_poly.pdbx_seq_one_letter_code
_entity_poly.pdbx_strand_id
1 'polypeptide(L)'
;MGQNESTFEARVDRIERSYEMRTANGVRHEILSDGLIVARPRRRAPRFPWKGLAISGIALIGFKVLMLMNLGPNVYAQRVEMLADGTVFEQAGAWFMQVDVVTKWTAENLTALIKTALR
;
A
#
# COMPACT_ATOMS: atom_id res chain seq x y z
N MET A 1 17.83 -23.91 -49.73
CA MET A 1 18.53 -22.99 -48.80
C MET A 1 17.59 -22.00 -48.10
N GLY A 2 16.54 -21.47 -48.74
CA GLY A 2 15.70 -20.40 -48.16
C GLY A 2 14.79 -20.71 -46.95
N GLN A 3 14.51 -21.97 -46.58
CA GLN A 3 13.70 -22.25 -45.37
C GLN A 3 14.47 -22.01 -44.07
N ASN A 4 15.79 -22.22 -44.07
CA ASN A 4 16.61 -22.02 -42.87
C ASN A 4 16.83 -20.51 -42.61
N GLU A 5 16.97 -19.72 -43.67
CA GLU A 5 17.15 -18.26 -43.61
C GLU A 5 15.93 -17.57 -42.98
N SER A 6 14.72 -17.90 -43.43
CA SER A 6 13.48 -17.30 -42.87
C SER A 6 13.24 -17.66 -41.41
N THR A 7 13.59 -18.88 -40.99
CA THR A 7 13.51 -19.26 -39.56
C THR A 7 14.55 -18.57 -38.68
N PHE A 8 15.71 -18.23 -39.25
CA PHE A 8 16.75 -17.47 -38.56
C PHE A 8 16.34 -16.01 -38.39
N GLU A 9 15.87 -15.36 -39.46
CA GLU A 9 15.37 -13.98 -39.43
C GLU A 9 14.24 -13.81 -38.41
N ALA A 10 13.25 -14.72 -38.42
CA ALA A 10 12.15 -14.69 -37.45
C ALA A 10 12.61 -14.81 -35.99
N ARG A 11 13.76 -15.44 -35.72
CA ARG A 11 14.35 -15.52 -34.39
C ARG A 11 15.09 -14.24 -34.02
N VAL A 12 15.81 -13.63 -34.97
CA VAL A 12 16.49 -12.34 -34.77
C VAL A 12 15.47 -11.27 -34.43
N ASP A 13 14.40 -11.13 -35.23
CA ASP A 13 13.32 -10.17 -34.98
C ASP A 13 12.67 -10.32 -33.60
N ARG A 14 12.54 -11.57 -33.13
CA ARG A 14 11.97 -11.87 -31.81
C ARG A 14 12.91 -11.42 -30.69
N ILE A 15 14.21 -11.64 -30.86
CA ILE A 15 15.23 -11.23 -29.90
C ILE A 15 15.28 -9.70 -29.82
N GLU A 16 15.30 -9.02 -30.96
CA GLU A 16 15.29 -7.55 -31.03
C GLU A 16 14.05 -6.95 -30.37
N ARG A 17 12.85 -7.42 -30.74
CA ARG A 17 11.60 -6.97 -30.10
C ARG A 17 11.61 -7.21 -28.59
N SER A 18 12.11 -8.36 -28.14
CA SER A 18 12.22 -8.67 -26.71
C SER A 18 13.21 -7.76 -26.00
N TYR A 19 14.32 -7.39 -26.65
CA TYR A 19 15.33 -6.49 -26.12
C TYR A 19 14.79 -5.05 -26.00
N GLU A 20 14.12 -4.56 -27.05
CA GLU A 20 13.48 -3.24 -27.07
C GLU A 20 12.44 -3.12 -25.96
N MET A 21 11.52 -4.09 -25.84
CA MET A 21 10.49 -4.09 -24.80
C MET A 21 11.07 -4.07 -23.38
N ARG A 22 12.18 -4.78 -23.15
CA ARG A 22 12.83 -4.83 -21.84
C ARG A 22 13.60 -3.54 -21.52
N THR A 23 14.08 -2.85 -22.55
CA THR A 23 14.91 -1.64 -22.44
C THR A 23 14.08 -0.35 -22.49
N ALA A 24 12.83 -0.41 -22.94
CA ALA A 24 11.92 0.73 -23.07
C ALA A 24 11.77 1.57 -21.78
N ASN A 25 11.84 0.93 -20.62
CA ASN A 25 11.72 1.60 -19.31
C ASN A 25 13.08 2.04 -18.71
N GLY A 26 14.12 2.08 -19.55
CA GLY A 26 15.47 2.50 -19.20
C GLY A 26 16.43 1.34 -18.97
N VAL A 27 17.72 1.64 -19.11
CA VAL A 27 18.85 0.72 -18.90
C VAL A 27 19.75 1.21 -17.77
N ARG A 28 20.39 0.27 -17.09
CA ARG A 28 21.50 0.53 -16.17
C ARG A 28 22.77 0.00 -16.83
N HIS A 29 23.81 0.81 -16.83
CA HIS A 29 25.15 0.39 -17.25
C HIS A 29 25.88 -0.23 -16.06
N GLU A 30 26.43 -1.41 -16.29
CA GLU A 30 27.29 -2.11 -15.35
C GLU A 30 28.63 -2.38 -16.04
N ILE A 31 29.73 -2.14 -15.33
CA ILE A 31 31.07 -2.47 -15.80
C ILE A 31 31.33 -3.91 -15.40
N LEU A 32 31.56 -4.77 -16.38
CA LEU A 32 31.86 -6.17 -16.17
C LEU A 32 33.36 -6.32 -15.82
N SER A 33 33.75 -7.48 -15.26
CA SER A 33 35.12 -7.71 -14.77
C SER A 33 36.19 -7.64 -15.86
N ASP A 34 35.79 -7.75 -17.13
CA ASP A 34 36.63 -7.62 -18.32
C ASP A 34 36.76 -6.15 -18.83
N GLY A 35 36.12 -5.19 -18.16
CA GLY A 35 36.11 -3.78 -18.55
C GLY A 35 35.04 -3.40 -19.57
N LEU A 36 34.18 -4.33 -19.99
CA LEU A 36 33.08 -4.03 -20.91
C LEU A 36 31.90 -3.37 -20.18
N ILE A 37 31.32 -2.35 -20.81
CA ILE A 37 30.11 -1.68 -20.33
C ILE A 37 28.91 -2.39 -20.93
N VAL A 38 28.10 -3.04 -20.10
CA VAL A 38 26.89 -3.76 -20.55
C VAL A 38 25.64 -3.00 -20.11
N ALA A 39 24.72 -2.76 -21.05
CA ALA A 39 23.41 -2.20 -20.78
C ALA A 39 22.46 -3.33 -20.31
N ARG A 40 22.03 -3.27 -19.04
CA ARG A 40 21.04 -4.20 -18.47
C ARG A 40 19.68 -3.49 -18.33
N PRO A 41 18.56 -4.13 -18.70
CA PRO A 41 17.24 -3.54 -18.57
C PRO A 41 16.93 -3.23 -17.11
N ARG A 42 16.51 -2.00 -16.82
CA ARG A 42 16.19 -1.57 -15.45
C ARG A 42 14.82 -2.12 -15.06
N ARG A 43 14.82 -3.28 -14.40
CA ARG A 43 13.59 -3.84 -13.80
C ARG A 43 13.13 -2.96 -12.64
N ARG A 44 12.18 -2.05 -12.89
CA ARG A 44 11.41 -1.41 -11.81
C ARG A 44 10.31 -2.36 -11.37
N ALA A 45 10.51 -3.05 -10.25
CA ALA A 45 9.38 -3.65 -9.56
C ALA A 45 8.44 -2.52 -9.10
N PRO A 46 7.11 -2.64 -9.26
CA PRO A 46 6.19 -1.69 -8.67
C PRO A 46 6.45 -1.67 -7.16
N ARG A 47 6.80 -0.49 -6.64
CA ARG A 47 6.99 -0.32 -5.19
C ARG A 47 5.62 -0.39 -4.55
N PHE A 48 5.37 -1.44 -3.78
CA PHE A 48 4.14 -1.55 -3.01
C PHE A 48 3.98 -0.29 -2.12
N PRO A 49 2.79 0.35 -2.10
CA PRO A 49 2.60 1.67 -1.52
C PRO A 49 2.46 1.64 0.01
N TRP A 50 3.46 1.09 0.71
CA TRP A 50 3.48 0.98 2.18
C TRP A 50 3.22 2.30 2.89
N LYS A 51 3.74 3.41 2.34
CA LYS A 51 3.52 4.75 2.89
C LYS A 51 2.05 5.16 2.86
N GLY A 52 1.34 4.87 1.77
CA GLY A 52 -0.07 5.20 1.63
C GLY A 52 -0.92 4.41 2.64
N LEU A 53 -0.67 3.10 2.72
CA LEU A 53 -1.35 2.23 3.69
C LEU A 53 -1.10 2.66 5.15
N ALA A 54 0.13 3.05 5.49
CA ALA A 54 0.45 3.55 6.82
C ALA A 54 -0.31 4.84 7.16
N ILE A 55 -0.36 5.80 6.25
CA ILE A 55 -1.10 7.07 6.45
C ILE A 55 -2.60 6.79 6.60
N SER A 56 -3.18 5.94 5.76
CA SER A 56 -4.59 5.55 5.87
C SER A 56 -4.89 4.87 7.21
N GLY A 57 -4.02 3.98 7.68
CA GLY A 57 -4.14 3.35 9.00
C GLY A 57 -4.15 4.37 10.14
N ILE A 58 -3.24 5.35 10.11
CA ILE A 58 -3.18 6.42 11.11
C ILE A 58 -4.47 7.26 11.09
N ALA A 59 -4.95 7.64 9.91
CA ALA A 59 -6.17 8.43 9.76
C ALA A 59 -7.40 7.69 10.33
N LEU A 60 -7.50 6.38 10.09
CA LEU A 60 -8.58 5.54 10.62
C LEU A 60 -8.55 5.46 12.16
N ILE A 61 -7.37 5.32 12.76
CA ILE A 61 -7.21 5.34 14.22
C ILE A 61 -7.61 6.72 14.78
N GLY A 62 -7.14 7.81 14.15
CA GLY A 62 -7.51 9.17 14.53
C GLY A 62 -9.03 9.40 14.49
N PHE A 63 -9.71 8.89 13.46
CA PHE A 63 -11.16 8.94 13.35
C PHE A 63 -11.87 8.19 14.50
N LYS A 64 -11.43 6.97 14.83
CA LYS A 64 -11.96 6.21 15.98
C LYS A 64 -11.85 7.01 17.28
N VAL A 65 -10.67 7.56 17.56
CA VAL A 65 -10.41 8.33 18.79
C VAL A 65 -11.25 9.60 18.85
N LEU A 66 -11.37 10.32 17.73
CA LEU A 66 -12.20 11.52 17.65
C LEU A 66 -13.67 11.19 17.91
N MET A 67 -14.21 10.11 17.32
CA MET A 67 -15.57 9.67 17.61
C MET A 67 -15.75 9.29 19.08
N LEU A 68 -14.82 8.54 19.66
CA LEU A 68 -14.91 8.12 21.07
C LEU A 68 -14.88 9.32 22.01
N MET A 69 -14.02 10.31 21.75
CA MET A 69 -13.92 11.53 22.55
C MET A 69 -15.16 12.42 22.42
N ASN A 70 -15.71 12.56 21.21
CA ASN A 70 -16.83 13.46 20.96
C ASN A 70 -18.19 12.87 21.37
N LEU A 71 -18.38 11.55 21.21
CA LEU A 71 -19.65 10.88 21.54
C LEU A 71 -19.64 10.29 22.96
N GLY A 72 -18.47 10.03 23.51
CA GLY A 72 -18.31 9.26 24.75
C GLY A 72 -18.53 7.75 24.55
N PRO A 73 -18.17 6.93 25.55
CA PRO A 73 -18.07 5.47 25.39
C PRO A 73 -19.41 4.79 25.09
N ASN A 74 -20.49 5.22 25.75
CA ASN A 74 -21.81 4.57 25.65
C ASN A 74 -22.47 4.84 24.30
N VAL A 75 -22.46 6.09 23.83
CA VAL A 75 -23.06 6.47 22.55
C VAL A 75 -22.24 5.92 21.38
N TYR A 76 -20.91 5.86 21.52
CA TYR A 76 -20.05 5.19 20.55
C TYR A 76 -20.39 3.71 20.39
N ALA A 77 -20.56 2.97 21.51
CA ALA A 77 -20.93 1.56 21.47
C ALA A 77 -22.27 1.33 20.76
N GLN A 78 -23.29 2.13 21.08
CA GLN A 78 -24.59 2.06 20.40
C GLN A 78 -24.49 2.31 18.89
N ARG A 79 -23.66 3.26 18.45
CA ARG A 79 -23.43 3.53 17.02
C ARG A 79 -22.77 2.35 16.31
N VAL A 80 -21.80 1.71 16.95
CA VAL A 80 -21.14 0.51 16.39
C VAL A 80 -22.11 -0.65 16.28
N GLU A 81 -23.00 -0.82 17.26
CA GLU A 81 -24.05 -1.83 17.24
C GLU A 81 -25.07 -1.57 16.11
N MET A 82 -25.49 -0.31 15.92
CA MET A 82 -26.34 0.07 14.79
C MET A 82 -25.66 -0.16 13.42
N LEU A 83 -24.34 0.01 13.32
CA LEU A 83 -23.58 -0.32 12.11
C LEU A 83 -23.55 -1.83 11.83
N ALA A 84 -23.57 -2.67 12.88
CA ALA A 84 -23.55 -4.12 12.75
C ALA A 84 -24.89 -4.68 12.23
N ASP A 85 -26.00 -3.98 12.46
CA ASP A 85 -27.32 -4.35 11.93
C ASP A 85 -27.58 -3.79 10.51
N GLY A 86 -26.62 -3.05 9.95
CA GLY A 86 -26.74 -2.40 8.64
C GLY A 86 -26.45 -3.32 7.44
N THR A 87 -26.17 -2.68 6.31
CA THR A 87 -25.74 -3.33 5.06
C THR A 87 -24.37 -3.99 5.20
N VAL A 88 -23.99 -4.87 4.25
CA VAL A 88 -22.68 -5.58 4.26
C VAL A 88 -21.49 -4.61 4.38
N PHE A 89 -21.58 -3.41 3.80
CA PHE A 89 -20.54 -2.39 3.92
C PHE A 89 -20.49 -1.76 5.32
N GLU A 90 -21.65 -1.51 5.92
CA GLU A 90 -21.76 -0.97 7.27
C GLU A 90 -21.31 -2.00 8.32
N GLN A 91 -21.61 -3.27 8.11
CA GLN A 91 -21.12 -4.39 8.93
C GLN A 91 -19.59 -4.50 8.90
N ALA A 92 -18.97 -4.32 7.73
CA ALA A 92 -17.51 -4.27 7.63
C ALA A 92 -16.94 -3.08 8.41
N GLY A 93 -17.62 -1.93 8.37
CA GLY A 93 -17.33 -0.78 9.21
C GLY A 93 -17.48 -1.09 10.70
N ALA A 94 -18.56 -1.77 11.11
CA ALA A 94 -18.81 -2.16 12.50
C ALA A 94 -17.70 -3.06 13.04
N TRP A 95 -17.30 -4.07 12.25
CA TRP A 95 -16.20 -4.97 12.58
C TRP A 95 -14.89 -4.21 12.72
N PHE A 96 -14.60 -3.30 11.79
CA PHE A 96 -13.42 -2.44 11.89
C PHE A 96 -13.49 -1.50 13.09
N MET A 97 -14.66 -1.04 13.51
CA MET A 97 -14.87 -0.04 14.58
C MET A 97 -14.96 -0.63 15.99
N GLN A 98 -14.88 -1.96 16.14
CA GLN A 98 -14.80 -2.58 17.47
C GLN A 98 -13.65 -2.00 18.29
N VAL A 99 -13.88 -1.88 19.60
CA VAL A 99 -12.95 -1.24 20.53
C VAL A 99 -11.79 -2.18 20.79
N ASP A 100 -10.71 -2.00 20.03
CA ASP A 100 -9.46 -2.72 20.23
C ASP A 100 -8.71 -2.20 21.47
N VAL A 101 -7.89 -3.07 22.09
CA VAL A 101 -7.02 -2.73 23.24
C VAL A 101 -6.16 -1.49 22.96
N VAL A 102 -5.70 -1.34 21.71
CA VAL A 102 -4.93 -0.17 21.25
C VAL A 102 -5.78 1.11 21.28
N THR A 103 -7.05 1.07 20.88
CA THR A 103 -7.92 2.25 20.86
C THR A 103 -8.22 2.75 22.27
N LYS A 104 -8.46 1.86 23.24
CA LYS A 104 -8.62 2.25 24.66
C LYS A 104 -7.36 2.91 25.21
N TRP A 105 -6.20 2.28 25.03
CA TRP A 105 -4.94 2.81 25.51
C TRP A 105 -4.61 4.18 24.91
N THR A 106 -4.85 4.37 23.61
CA THR A 106 -4.58 5.65 22.94
C THR A 106 -5.52 6.75 23.44
N ALA A 107 -6.80 6.43 23.66
CA ALA A 107 -7.79 7.39 24.16
C ALA A 107 -7.47 7.85 25.60
N GLU A 108 -7.05 6.93 26.48
CA GLU A 108 -6.67 7.25 27.86
C GLU A 108 -5.46 8.19 27.92
N ASN A 109 -4.41 7.90 27.14
CA ASN A 109 -3.21 8.73 27.08
C ASN A 109 -3.47 10.12 26.49
N LEU A 110 -4.30 10.20 25.44
CA LEU A 110 -4.63 11.49 24.81
C LEU A 110 -5.52 12.36 25.70
N THR A 111 -6.49 11.76 26.39
CA THR A 111 -7.34 12.47 27.36
C THR A 111 -6.51 13.00 28.53
N ALA A 112 -5.54 12.22 29.02
CA ALA A 112 -4.61 12.66 30.06
C ALA A 112 -3.72 13.81 29.58
N LEU A 113 -3.20 13.76 28.35
CA LEU A 113 -2.42 14.85 27.76
C LEU A 113 -3.23 16.13 27.61
N ILE A 114 -4.43 16.05 27.05
CA ILE A 114 -5.30 17.22 26.86
C ILE A 114 -5.68 17.83 28.21
N LYS A 115 -6.04 17.01 29.20
CA LYS A 115 -6.38 17.47 30.55
C LYS A 115 -5.19 18.14 31.26
N THR A 116 -3.98 17.66 31.02
CA THR A 116 -2.75 18.27 31.55
C THR A 116 -2.40 19.58 30.84
N ALA A 117 -2.68 19.68 29.53
CA ALA A 117 -2.41 20.87 28.73
C ALA A 117 -3.45 22.00 28.90
N LEU A 118 -4.67 21.67 29.34
CA LEU A 118 -5.77 22.63 29.60
C LEU A 118 -5.90 23.07 31.07
N ARG A 119 -4.97 22.67 31.94
CA ARG A 119 -4.93 23.03 33.37
C ARG A 119 -3.87 24.09 33.63
#